data_AF-A0A6A4DHL0-F1
#
_entry.id   AF-A0A6A4DHL0-F1
#
_cell.length_a   1.000
_cell.length_b   1.000
_cell.length_c   1.000
_cell.angle_alpha   90.00
_cell.angle_beta   90.00
_cell.angle_gamma   90.00
#
_symmetry.space_group_name_H-M   'P 1'
#
loop_
_entity.id
_entity.type
_entity.pdbx_description
1 polymer ?
#
loop_
_entity_poly.entity_id
_entity_poly.type
_entity_poly.pdbx_seq_one_letter_code
_entity_poly.pdbx_strand_id
1 'polypeptide(L)'
;MRKTKTKRGVMQPATPQEPVDVSTQASPACDQAKLRAALSAYMNISGQLRAKRNEMYEADRRGALKDRQAIAMLVEVAKLKRSSDKLRLSVCEQLRLFIEEIHGHLAASPDEVAGTERSKFSAELADKCVELLHCVTITAMKEEIFEAKRLLRNLHLHNGRSSVFVLVRSRCRVRPRSW
;
A
#
# COMPACT_ATOMS: atom_id res chain seq x y z
N MET A 1 2.75 64.57 -38.96
CA MET A 1 3.90 63.63 -38.97
C MET A 1 4.32 63.33 -37.53
N ARG A 2 4.22 62.07 -37.08
CA ARG A 2 5.24 61.36 -36.28
C ARG A 2 4.74 59.93 -36.04
N LYS A 3 5.53 58.99 -36.56
CA LYS A 3 5.26 57.56 -36.64
C LYS A 3 5.54 56.89 -35.29
N THR A 4 4.70 55.92 -34.95
CA THR A 4 4.90 54.91 -33.90
C THR A 4 6.21 54.13 -34.13
N LYS A 5 6.94 53.84 -33.04
CA LYS A 5 8.04 52.87 -33.07
C LYS A 5 8.19 52.18 -31.70
N THR A 6 7.32 51.21 -31.44
CA THR A 6 7.51 50.24 -30.35
C THR A 6 8.64 49.30 -30.75
N LYS A 7 9.74 49.29 -29.97
CA LYS A 7 10.85 48.35 -30.15
C LYS A 7 10.37 46.94 -29.81
N ARG A 8 10.54 46.01 -30.76
CA ARG A 8 10.44 44.56 -30.53
C ARG A 8 11.52 44.16 -29.52
N GLY A 9 11.11 43.63 -28.38
CA GLY A 9 11.98 42.88 -27.49
C GLY A 9 12.38 41.57 -28.18
N VAL A 10 13.69 41.37 -28.30
CA VAL A 10 14.32 40.19 -28.89
C VAL A 10 14.04 38.98 -27.99
N MET A 11 13.42 37.93 -28.53
CA MET A 11 13.41 36.61 -27.91
C MET A 11 14.86 36.09 -27.90
N GLN A 12 15.41 35.88 -26.71
CA GLN A 12 16.62 35.09 -26.55
C GLN A 12 16.27 33.62 -26.83
N PRO A 13 17.05 32.89 -27.65
CA PRO A 13 16.86 31.45 -27.81
C PRO A 13 17.26 30.75 -26.51
N ALA A 14 16.42 29.82 -26.06
CA ALA A 14 16.70 28.92 -24.97
C ALA A 14 18.03 28.19 -25.23
N THR A 15 18.94 28.28 -24.28
CA THR A 15 20.18 27.51 -24.24
C THR A 15 19.86 26.01 -24.30
N PRO A 16 20.63 25.20 -25.05
CA PRO A 16 20.45 23.75 -25.07
C PRO A 16 20.64 23.21 -23.65
N GLN A 17 19.64 22.51 -23.11
CA GLN A 17 19.80 21.78 -21.86
C GLN A 17 20.85 20.69 -22.10
N GLU A 18 21.93 20.75 -21.34
CA GLU A 18 22.85 19.62 -21.19
C GLU A 18 22.06 18.38 -20.73
N PRO A 19 22.35 17.19 -21.26
CA PRO A 19 21.69 15.98 -20.81
C PRO A 19 22.03 15.77 -19.33
N VAL A 20 21.01 15.79 -18.48
CA VAL A 20 21.13 15.38 -17.09
C VAL A 20 21.51 13.91 -17.12
N ASP A 21 22.76 13.59 -16.81
CA ASP A 21 23.22 12.23 -16.56
C ASP A 21 22.32 11.63 -15.48
N VAL A 22 21.36 10.81 -15.91
CA VAL A 22 20.57 9.96 -15.03
C VAL A 22 21.56 8.93 -14.51
N SER A 23 22.19 9.27 -13.39
CA SER A 23 23.00 8.34 -12.59
C SER A 23 22.20 7.05 -12.51
N THR A 24 22.72 6.02 -13.17
CA THR A 24 22.15 4.68 -13.23
C THR A 24 22.34 4.06 -11.86
N GLN A 25 21.62 4.55 -10.85
CA GLN A 25 21.38 3.79 -9.65
C GLN A 25 20.57 2.59 -10.10
N ALA A 26 21.27 1.46 -10.28
CA ALA A 26 20.63 0.19 -10.54
C ALA A 26 19.53 0.01 -9.49
N SER A 27 18.27 -0.02 -9.93
CA SER A 27 17.15 -0.30 -9.04
C SER A 27 17.46 -1.57 -8.25
N PRO A 28 17.24 -1.58 -6.93
CA PRO A 28 17.53 -2.77 -6.14
C PRO A 28 16.76 -3.96 -6.71
N ALA A 29 17.46 -5.06 -6.96
CA ALA A 29 16.85 -6.26 -7.52
C ALA A 29 15.79 -6.84 -6.56
N CYS A 30 14.76 -7.49 -7.11
CA CYS A 30 13.77 -8.18 -6.30
C CYS A 30 14.40 -9.41 -5.63
N ASP A 31 14.21 -9.56 -4.32
CA ASP A 31 14.47 -10.82 -3.64
C ASP A 31 13.19 -11.68 -3.69
N GLN A 32 13.09 -12.53 -4.71
CA GLN A 32 11.92 -13.38 -4.92
C GLN A 32 11.66 -14.36 -3.75
N ALA A 33 12.71 -14.82 -3.07
CA ALA A 33 12.56 -15.72 -1.93
C ALA A 33 11.94 -14.96 -0.74
N LYS A 34 12.45 -13.76 -0.47
CA LYS A 34 11.90 -12.86 0.53
C LYS A 34 10.49 -12.40 0.19
N LEU A 35 10.18 -12.12 -1.08
CA LEU A 35 8.83 -11.79 -1.54
C LEU A 35 7.85 -12.91 -1.24
N ARG A 36 8.19 -14.16 -1.60
CA ARG A 36 7.34 -15.34 -1.31
C ARG A 36 7.12 -15.51 0.19
N ALA A 37 8.19 -15.46 0.98
CA ALA A 37 8.10 -15.59 2.43
C ALA A 37 7.25 -14.47 3.07
N ALA A 38 7.47 -13.22 2.66
CA ALA A 38 6.73 -12.07 3.15
C ALA A 38 5.24 -12.13 2.74
N LEU A 39 4.93 -12.58 1.52
CA LEU A 39 3.56 -12.75 1.05
C LEU A 39 2.83 -13.84 1.85
N SER A 40 3.45 -15.00 2.07
CA SER A 40 2.87 -16.06 2.90
C SER A 40 2.63 -15.59 4.34
N ALA A 41 3.59 -14.90 4.94
CA ALA A 41 3.45 -14.34 6.28
C ALA A 41 2.34 -13.28 6.33
N TYR A 42 2.28 -12.40 5.33
CA TYR A 42 1.24 -11.38 5.21
C TYR A 42 -0.16 -11.99 5.15
N MET A 43 -0.35 -13.02 4.31
CA MET A 43 -1.66 -13.68 4.16
C MET A 43 -2.09 -14.37 5.46
N ASN A 44 -1.17 -15.02 6.17
CA ASN A 44 -1.45 -15.63 7.47
C ASN A 44 -1.87 -14.58 8.51
N ILE A 45 -1.06 -13.53 8.72
CA ILE A 45 -1.37 -12.49 9.71
C ILE A 45 -2.66 -11.74 9.35
N SER A 46 -2.90 -11.48 8.07
CA SER A 46 -4.14 -10.84 7.61
C SER A 46 -5.37 -11.74 7.80
N GLY A 47 -5.21 -13.05 7.68
CA GLY A 47 -6.23 -14.03 8.08
C GLY A 47 -6.55 -13.95 9.57
N GLN A 48 -5.52 -13.96 10.43
CA GLN A 48 -5.69 -13.83 11.88
C GLN A 48 -6.33 -12.50 12.28
N LEU A 49 -5.93 -11.39 11.65
CA LEU A 49 -6.50 -10.07 11.89
C LEU A 49 -7.99 -10.03 11.55
N ARG A 50 -8.40 -10.58 10.40
CA ARG A 50 -9.82 -10.68 10.01
C ARG A 50 -10.60 -11.55 10.98
N ALA A 51 -10.06 -12.69 11.39
CA ALA A 51 -10.69 -13.57 12.38
C ALA A 51 -10.91 -12.85 13.72
N LYS A 52 -9.89 -12.14 14.24
CA LYS A 52 -10.00 -11.38 15.49
C LYS A 52 -10.96 -10.20 15.42
N ARG A 53 -10.98 -9.47 14.31
CA ARG A 53 -11.99 -8.41 14.09
C ARG A 53 -13.41 -8.99 14.06
N ASN A 54 -13.61 -10.13 13.41
CA ASN A 54 -14.90 -10.82 13.38
C ASN A 54 -15.33 -11.31 14.77
N GLU A 55 -14.40 -11.90 15.54
CA GLU A 55 -14.64 -12.31 16.93
C GLU A 55 -15.13 -11.13 17.78
N MET A 56 -14.44 -9.99 17.68
CA MET A 56 -14.83 -8.77 18.39
C MET A 56 -16.20 -8.25 17.93
N TYR A 57 -16.48 -8.28 16.63
CA TYR A 57 -17.76 -7.84 16.07
C TYR A 57 -18.94 -8.73 16.52
N GLU A 58 -18.76 -10.05 16.58
CA GLU A 58 -19.78 -10.97 17.08
C GLU A 58 -20.02 -10.79 18.58
N ALA A 59 -18.96 -10.63 19.38
CA ALA A 59 -19.08 -10.40 20.81
C ALA A 59 -19.84 -9.10 21.12
N ASP A 60 -19.57 -8.06 20.36
CA ASP A 60 -20.22 -6.75 20.46
C ASP A 60 -21.69 -6.81 20.02
N ARG A 61 -21.99 -7.49 18.90
CA ARG A 61 -23.38 -7.71 18.42
C ARG A 61 -24.24 -8.43 19.45
N ARG A 62 -23.66 -9.39 20.19
CA ARG A 62 -24.36 -10.17 21.23
C ARG A 62 -24.44 -9.43 22.58
N GLY A 63 -23.87 -8.23 22.71
CA GLY A 63 -23.80 -7.50 23.98
C GLY A 63 -22.93 -8.20 25.04
N ALA A 64 -22.10 -9.17 24.64
CA ALA A 64 -21.27 -9.96 25.55
C ALA A 64 -19.90 -9.32 25.81
N LEU A 65 -19.55 -8.27 25.06
CA LEU A 65 -18.24 -7.66 25.10
C LEU A 65 -18.13 -6.66 26.26
N LYS A 66 -17.51 -7.10 27.36
CA LYS A 66 -17.20 -6.25 28.52
C LYS A 66 -15.95 -5.40 28.27
N ASP A 67 -15.86 -4.21 28.86
CA ASP A 67 -14.76 -3.25 28.67
C ASP A 67 -13.35 -3.86 28.77
N ARG A 68 -13.08 -4.67 29.80
CA ARG A 68 -11.76 -5.31 29.98
C ARG A 68 -11.42 -6.26 28.83
N GLN A 69 -12.40 -7.04 28.36
CA GLN A 69 -12.24 -7.95 27.23
C GLN A 69 -12.09 -7.16 25.92
N ALA A 70 -12.88 -6.11 25.74
CA ALA A 70 -12.80 -5.22 24.58
C ALA A 70 -11.40 -4.60 24.43
N ILE A 71 -10.83 -4.09 25.54
CA ILE A 71 -9.48 -3.51 25.55
C ILE A 71 -8.43 -4.55 25.17
N ALA A 72 -8.51 -5.77 25.72
CA ALA A 72 -7.57 -6.84 25.39
C ALA A 72 -7.63 -7.21 23.91
N MET A 73 -8.84 -7.40 23.36
CA MET A 73 -9.04 -7.70 21.94
C MET A 73 -8.55 -6.58 21.03
N LEU A 74 -8.75 -5.30 21.41
CA LEU A 74 -8.23 -4.15 20.65
C LEU A 74 -6.70 -4.10 20.63
N VAL A 75 -6.05 -4.46 21.73
CA VAL A 75 -4.58 -4.54 21.79
C VAL A 75 -4.07 -5.63 20.85
N GLU A 76 -4.71 -6.81 20.83
CA GLU A 76 -4.37 -7.89 19.90
C GLU A 76 -4.58 -7.46 18.44
N VAL A 77 -5.75 -6.88 18.12
CA VAL A 77 -6.06 -6.36 16.78
C VAL A 77 -5.03 -5.31 16.37
N ALA A 78 -4.62 -4.41 17.27
CA ALA A 78 -3.60 -3.40 16.96
C ALA A 78 -2.23 -4.02 16.67
N LYS A 79 -1.82 -5.06 17.41
CA LYS A 79 -0.55 -5.78 17.18
C LYS A 79 -0.56 -6.51 15.83
N LEU A 80 -1.65 -7.22 15.53
CA LEU A 80 -1.85 -7.92 14.26
C LEU A 80 -1.88 -6.93 13.09
N LYS A 81 -2.61 -5.82 13.23
CA LYS A 81 -2.68 -4.76 12.23
C LYS A 81 -1.31 -4.17 11.93
N ARG A 82 -0.55 -3.77 12.96
CA ARG A 82 0.80 -3.21 12.77
C ARG A 82 1.73 -4.19 12.04
N SER A 83 1.65 -5.48 12.38
CA SER A 83 2.47 -6.52 11.76
C SER A 83 2.04 -6.78 10.31
N SER A 84 0.73 -6.85 10.06
CA SER A 84 0.15 -6.98 8.72
C SER A 84 0.54 -5.79 7.84
N ASP A 85 0.41 -4.55 8.31
CA ASP A 85 0.75 -3.34 7.56
C ASP A 85 2.25 -3.29 7.24
N LYS A 86 3.12 -3.68 8.17
CA LYS A 86 4.58 -3.76 7.90
C LYS A 86 4.88 -4.76 6.80
N LEU A 87 4.32 -5.96 6.86
CA LEU A 87 4.53 -6.99 5.83
C LEU A 87 3.92 -6.57 4.49
N ARG A 88 2.72 -5.97 4.51
CA ARG A 88 2.05 -5.45 3.32
C ARG A 88 2.93 -4.46 2.57
N LEU A 89 3.49 -3.47 3.27
CA LEU A 89 4.37 -2.49 2.64
C LEU A 89 5.60 -3.15 2.02
N SER A 90 6.23 -4.09 2.74
CA SER A 90 7.37 -4.85 2.21
C SER A 90 7.01 -5.70 0.99
N VAL A 91 5.84 -6.34 0.98
CA VAL A 91 5.33 -7.11 -0.17
C VAL A 91 5.06 -6.19 -1.35
N CYS A 92 4.39 -5.06 -1.13
CA CYS A 92 4.10 -4.08 -2.18
C CYS A 92 5.39 -3.52 -2.80
N GLU A 93 6.40 -3.22 -1.99
CA GLU A 93 7.71 -2.77 -2.46
C GLU A 93 8.39 -3.85 -3.32
N GLN A 94 8.48 -5.09 -2.82
CA GLN A 94 9.09 -6.18 -3.56
C GLN A 94 8.32 -6.54 -4.84
N LEU A 95 6.99 -6.43 -4.85
CA LEU A 95 6.18 -6.62 -6.06
C LEU A 95 6.47 -5.55 -7.11
N ARG A 96 6.63 -4.27 -6.71
CA ARG A 96 7.00 -3.21 -7.66
C ARG A 96 8.37 -3.46 -8.28
N LEU A 97 9.37 -3.78 -7.46
CA LEU A 97 10.71 -4.13 -7.95
C LEU A 97 10.67 -5.33 -8.90
N PHE A 98 9.85 -6.34 -8.59
CA PHE A 98 9.71 -7.52 -9.45
C PHE A 98 9.04 -7.19 -10.79
N ILE A 99 8.02 -6.34 -10.79
CA ILE A 99 7.36 -5.86 -12.02
C ILE A 99 8.34 -5.07 -12.88
N GLU A 100 9.14 -4.19 -12.27
CA GLU A 100 10.19 -3.43 -12.97
C GLU A 100 11.27 -4.36 -13.55
N GLU A 101 11.70 -5.38 -12.80
CA GLU A 101 12.63 -6.40 -13.28
C GLU A 101 12.07 -7.15 -14.49
N ILE A 102 10.81 -7.60 -14.44
CA ILE A 102 10.13 -8.27 -15.57
C ILE A 102 10.11 -7.36 -16.79
N HIS A 103 9.67 -6.10 -16.65
CA HIS A 103 9.61 -5.15 -17.75
C HIS A 103 11.00 -4.82 -18.32
N GLY A 104 12.02 -4.70 -17.47
CA GLY A 104 13.40 -4.50 -17.90
C GLY A 104 13.92 -5.65 -18.77
N HIS A 105 13.65 -6.89 -18.37
CA HIS A 105 14.01 -8.06 -19.17
C HIS A 105 13.25 -8.14 -20.50
N LEU A 106 11.95 -7.83 -20.50
CA LEU A 106 11.14 -7.82 -21.73
C LEU A 106 11.58 -6.70 -22.71
N ALA A 107 12.01 -5.55 -22.19
CA ALA A 107 12.50 -4.44 -23.01
C ALA A 107 13.92 -4.67 -23.56
N ALA A 108 14.76 -5.39 -22.82
CA ALA A 108 16.13 -5.74 -23.24
C ALA A 108 16.21 -6.91 -24.23
N SER A 109 15.16 -7.74 -24.28
CA SER A 109 15.06 -8.88 -25.19
C SER A 109 13.82 -8.80 -26.10
N PRO A 110 13.73 -7.79 -26.98
CA PRO A 110 12.61 -7.66 -27.91
C PRO A 110 12.59 -8.74 -29.01
N ASP A 111 13.71 -9.46 -29.23
CA ASP A 111 13.94 -10.27 -30.44
C ASP A 111 14.53 -11.69 -30.22
N GLU A 112 14.43 -12.30 -29.02
CA GLU A 112 14.82 -13.72 -28.88
C GLU A 112 13.75 -14.68 -29.41
N VAL A 113 13.87 -14.92 -30.72
CA VAL A 113 13.89 -16.20 -31.43
C VAL A 113 13.24 -17.38 -30.69
N ALA A 114 12.17 -17.90 -31.29
CA ALA A 114 11.59 -19.19 -31.00
C ALA A 114 12.66 -20.29 -30.85
N GLY A 115 12.88 -20.73 -29.62
CA GLY A 115 13.83 -21.79 -29.23
C GLY A 115 15.17 -21.19 -28.81
N THR A 116 15.60 -21.20 -27.55
CA THR A 116 15.81 -22.43 -26.77
C THR A 116 16.01 -22.13 -25.28
N GLU A 117 15.40 -21.08 -24.72
CA GLU A 117 15.15 -20.98 -23.28
C GLU A 117 13.78 -20.33 -23.09
N ARG A 118 12.84 -21.00 -22.42
CA ARG A 118 11.60 -20.34 -22.01
C ARG A 118 12.01 -19.22 -21.05
N SER A 119 12.07 -17.98 -21.54
CA SER A 119 12.25 -16.78 -20.72
C SER A 119 11.38 -16.93 -19.46
N LYS A 120 12.01 -16.86 -18.29
CA LYS A 120 11.32 -16.91 -16.99
C LYS A 120 10.33 -15.75 -16.82
N PHE A 121 10.44 -14.73 -17.66
CA PHE A 121 9.68 -13.49 -17.62
C PHE A 121 8.76 -13.36 -18.82
N SER A 122 7.49 -13.06 -18.55
CA SER A 122 6.45 -12.85 -19.56
C SER A 122 5.59 -11.65 -19.19
N ALA A 123 4.93 -11.04 -20.19
CA ALA A 123 3.96 -9.97 -19.94
C ALA A 123 2.81 -10.45 -19.04
N GLU A 124 2.34 -11.67 -19.23
CA GLU A 124 1.29 -12.27 -18.38
C GLU A 124 1.72 -12.37 -16.90
N LEU A 125 3.00 -12.64 -16.63
CA LEU A 125 3.52 -12.66 -15.27
C LEU A 125 3.53 -11.25 -14.66
N ALA A 126 3.93 -10.23 -15.43
CA ALA A 126 3.88 -8.84 -14.99
C ALA A 126 2.44 -8.42 -14.63
N ASP A 127 1.48 -8.74 -15.50
CA ASP A 127 0.06 -8.45 -15.27
C ASP A 127 -0.46 -9.10 -13.98
N LYS A 128 -0.14 -10.39 -13.76
CA LYS A 128 -0.50 -11.10 -12.51
C LYS A 128 0.14 -10.45 -11.27
N CYS A 129 1.38 -9.98 -11.37
CA CYS A 129 2.04 -9.28 -10.27
C CYS A 129 1.40 -7.91 -9.99
N VAL A 130 0.98 -7.18 -11.03
CA VAL A 130 0.23 -5.93 -10.91
C VAL A 130 -1.14 -6.17 -10.28
N GLU A 131 -1.87 -7.19 -10.74
CA GLU A 131 -3.15 -7.60 -10.15
C GLU A 131 -2.99 -7.95 -8.67
N LEU A 132 -1.95 -8.71 -8.30
CA LEU A 132 -1.67 -9.05 -6.91
C LEU A 132 -1.38 -7.79 -6.07
N LEU A 133 -0.57 -6.86 -6.60
CA LEU A 133 -0.29 -5.58 -5.95
C LEU A 133 -1.57 -4.79 -5.69
N HIS A 134 -2.46 -4.72 -6.68
CA HIS A 134 -3.78 -4.10 -6.54
C HIS A 134 -4.65 -4.82 -5.51
N CYS A 135 -4.72 -6.15 -5.54
CA CYS A 135 -5.52 -6.95 -4.62
C CYS A 135 -5.08 -6.72 -3.16
N VAL A 136 -3.78 -6.75 -2.90
CA VAL A 136 -3.20 -6.49 -1.57
C VAL A 136 -3.55 -5.06 -1.10
N THR A 137 -3.43 -4.08 -1.99
CA THR A 137 -3.71 -2.67 -1.67
C THR A 137 -5.20 -2.43 -1.40
N ILE A 138 -6.07 -2.87 -2.30
CA ILE A 138 -7.52 -2.70 -2.20
C ILE A 138 -8.07 -3.43 -0.97
N THR A 139 -7.57 -4.64 -0.68
CA THR A 139 -8.01 -5.40 0.50
C THR A 139 -7.71 -4.64 1.78
N ALA A 140 -6.50 -4.09 1.92
CA ALA A 140 -6.14 -3.28 3.07
C ALA A 140 -7.02 -2.02 3.21
N MET A 141 -7.31 -1.33 2.11
CA MET A 141 -8.21 -0.17 2.13
C MET A 141 -9.63 -0.55 2.55
N LYS A 142 -10.18 -1.65 2.01
CA LYS A 142 -11.51 -2.15 2.39
C LYS A 142 -11.57 -2.46 3.88
N GLU A 143 -10.54 -3.11 4.42
CA GLU A 143 -10.48 -3.42 5.85
C GLU A 143 -10.49 -2.18 6.75
N GLU A 144 -9.79 -1.10 6.37
CA GLU A 144 -9.84 0.18 7.10
C GLU A 144 -11.23 0.79 7.08
N ILE A 145 -11.89 0.78 5.92
CA ILE A 145 -13.26 1.28 5.78
C ILE A 145 -14.22 0.47 6.64
N PHE A 146 -14.09 -0.86 6.66
CA PHE A 146 -14.95 -1.72 7.49
C PHE A 146 -14.73 -1.47 8.98
N GLU A 147 -13.48 -1.31 9.44
CA GLU A 147 -13.19 -1.00 10.84
C GLU A 147 -13.74 0.38 11.25
N ALA A 148 -13.59 1.39 10.39
CA ALA A 148 -14.15 2.72 10.63
C ALA A 148 -15.69 2.69 10.73
N LYS A 149 -16.36 1.97 9.81
CA LYS A 149 -17.81 1.77 9.84
C LYS A 149 -18.27 1.06 11.11
N ARG A 150 -17.52 0.03 11.57
CA ARG A 150 -17.80 -0.67 12.84
C ARG A 150 -17.72 0.28 14.03
N LEU A 151 -16.64 1.06 14.15
CA LEU A 151 -16.47 2.01 15.24
C LEU A 151 -17.57 3.07 15.28
N LEU A 152 -18.02 3.55 14.11
CA LEU A 152 -19.16 4.46 14.01
C LEU A 152 -20.46 3.81 14.47
N ARG A 153 -20.70 2.54 14.13
CA ARG A 153 -21.88 1.81 14.60
C ARG A 153 -21.87 1.64 16.12
N ASN A 154 -20.72 1.38 16.72
CA ASN A 154 -20.59 1.24 18.17
C ASN A 154 -20.85 2.56 18.91
N LEU A 155 -20.53 3.69 18.31
CA LEU A 155 -20.90 5.01 18.84
C LEU A 155 -22.42 5.16 18.95
N HIS A 156 -23.16 4.71 17.93
CA HIS A 156 -24.62 4.78 17.92
C HIS A 156 -25.26 3.78 18.91
N LEU A 157 -24.66 2.60 19.09
CA LEU A 157 -25.17 1.57 20.01
C LEU A 157 -24.95 1.91 21.50
N HIS A 158 -23.95 2.73 21.84
CA HIS A 158 -23.60 3.06 23.23
C HIS A 158 -23.77 4.55 23.59
N ASN A 159 -24.59 5.31 22.83
CA ASN A 159 -24.82 6.76 23.05
C ASN A 159 -23.52 7.58 23.23
N GLY A 160 -22.44 7.20 22.51
CA GLY A 160 -21.14 7.87 22.62
C GLY A 160 -20.38 7.69 23.94
N ARG A 161 -20.85 6.83 24.87
CA ARG A 161 -20.24 6.61 26.19
C ARG A 161 -19.27 5.42 26.26
N SER A 162 -19.04 4.73 25.13
CA SER A 162 -18.10 3.60 25.09
C SER A 162 -16.67 4.08 25.34
N SER A 163 -16.05 3.61 26.43
CA SER A 163 -14.66 3.85 26.82
C SER A 163 -13.67 3.47 25.69
N VAL A 164 -14.00 2.41 24.95
CA VAL A 164 -13.31 1.95 23.75
C VAL A 164 -13.33 2.99 22.63
N PHE A 165 -14.48 3.62 22.38
CA PHE A 165 -14.58 4.67 21.35
C PHE A 165 -13.71 5.87 21.70
N VAL A 166 -13.72 6.31 22.96
CA VAL A 166 -12.88 7.42 23.44
C VAL A 166 -11.39 7.09 23.24
N LEU A 167 -10.97 5.86 23.55
CA LEU A 167 -9.58 5.40 23.45
C LEU A 167 -9.12 5.20 21.99
N VAL A 168 -10.01 4.77 21.10
CA VAL A 168 -9.70 4.63 19.65
C VAL A 168 -9.68 6.00 18.98
N ARG A 169 -10.64 6.89 19.28
CA ARG A 169 -10.68 8.26 18.75
C ARG A 169 -9.45 9.05 19.16
N SER A 170 -8.95 8.89 20.38
CA SER A 170 -7.72 9.56 20.82
C SER A 170 -6.51 9.07 20.04
N ARG A 171 -6.39 7.75 19.80
CA ARG A 171 -5.30 7.16 19.00
C ARG A 171 -5.36 7.52 17.52
N CYS A 172 -6.53 7.53 16.88
CA CYS A 172 -6.68 7.96 15.49
C CYS A 172 -6.45 9.47 15.29
N ARG A 173 -6.59 10.28 16.36
CA ARG A 173 -6.25 11.71 16.34
C ARG A 173 -4.76 11.98 16.52
N VAL A 174 -3.95 10.99 16.89
CA VAL A 174 -2.49 11.08 16.80
C VAL A 174 -2.11 10.92 15.32
N ARG A 175 -2.38 11.97 14.53
CA ARG A 175 -1.60 12.20 13.31
C ARG A 175 -0.12 12.26 13.72
N PRO A 176 0.82 11.72 12.93
CA PRO A 176 2.20 12.19 13.01
C PRO A 176 2.14 13.70 12.81
N ARG A 177 2.41 14.48 13.85
CA ARG A 177 2.81 15.87 13.67
C ARG A 177 4.19 15.81 13.01
N SER A 178 4.37 16.67 12.01
CA SER A 178 5.53 16.87 11.12
C SER A 178 5.77 15.83 10.03
N TRP A 179 5.43 16.22 8.79
CA TRP A 179 6.45 16.40 7.75
C TRP A 179 7.06 17.79 7.93
#